data_AF-A0A844A3K3-F1
#
_entry.id   AF-A0A844A3K3-F1
#
_cell.length_a   1.000
_cell.length_b   1.000
_cell.length_c   1.000
_cell.angle_alpha   90.00
_cell.angle_beta   90.00
_cell.angle_gamma   90.00
#
_symmetry.space_group_name_H-M   'P 1'
#
loop_
_entity.id
_entity.type
_entity.pdbx_description
1 polymer ?
#
loop_
_entity_poly.entity_id
_entity_poly.type
_entity_poly.pdbx_seq_one_letter_code
_entity_poly.pdbx_strand_id
1 'polypeptide(L)'
;MPEPETSYDAIVRAEIAIEIVNQARAIVTARVYELEDKEPGAAEELRRRRRELIELQQSIRAGDRDAIENLIALWGPRVQDEARFWAEF
;
A
#
# COMPACT_ATOMS: atom_id res chain seq x y z
N MET A 1 26.99 -11.56 19.41
CA MET A 1 26.71 -10.82 18.16
C MET A 1 25.54 -9.89 18.46
N PRO A 2 25.73 -8.56 18.57
CA PRO A 2 24.60 -7.67 18.69
C PRO A 2 23.86 -7.63 17.35
N GLU A 3 22.53 -7.67 17.37
CA GLU A 3 21.72 -7.35 16.20
C GLU A 3 22.08 -5.91 15.76
N PRO A 4 22.24 -5.63 14.45
CA PRO A 4 22.37 -4.26 14.01
C PRO A 4 21.10 -3.51 14.44
N GLU A 5 21.23 -2.53 15.32
CA GLU A 5 20.11 -1.66 15.69
C GLU A 5 19.51 -1.10 14.40
N THR A 6 18.24 -1.40 14.16
CA THR A 6 17.49 -0.78 13.06
C THR A 6 17.49 0.73 13.35
N SER A 7 18.12 1.49 12.46
CA SER A 7 18.21 2.96 12.62
C SER A 7 16.81 3.57 12.74
N TYR A 8 16.67 4.63 13.54
CA TYR A 8 15.44 5.40 13.63
C TYR A 8 14.93 5.84 12.25
N ASP A 9 15.83 6.24 11.36
CA ASP A 9 15.49 6.57 9.96
C ASP A 9 14.82 5.39 9.24
N ALA A 10 15.36 4.18 9.41
CA ALA A 10 14.82 2.98 8.77
C ALA A 10 13.41 2.62 9.28
N ILE A 11 13.13 2.87 10.57
CA ILE A 11 11.78 2.73 11.14
C ILE A 11 10.84 3.76 10.51
N VAL A 12 11.23 5.03 10.47
CA VAL A 12 10.42 6.11 9.89
C VAL A 12 10.11 5.84 8.42
N ARG A 13 11.09 5.38 7.64
CA ARG A 13 10.85 5.03 6.22
C ARG A 13 9.87 3.86 6.09
N ALA A 14 9.95 2.84 6.94
CA ALA A 14 8.99 1.75 6.97
C ALA A 14 7.56 2.24 7.31
N GLU A 15 7.41 3.15 8.27
CA GLU A 15 6.11 3.74 8.63
C GLU A 15 5.52 4.55 7.48
N ILE A 16 6.33 5.32 6.74
CA ILE A 16 5.89 6.04 5.54
C ILE A 16 5.39 5.06 4.48
N ALA A 17 6.13 3.97 4.22
CA ALA A 17 5.70 2.94 3.28
C ALA A 17 4.38 2.28 3.71
N ILE A 18 4.21 1.97 4.99
CA ILE A 18 2.97 1.42 5.55
C ILE A 18 1.81 2.40 5.33
N GLU A 19 2.02 3.69 5.58
CA GLU A 19 0.98 4.70 5.41
C GLU A 19 0.56 4.84 3.94
N ILE A 20 1.50 4.81 3.00
CA ILE A 20 1.19 4.80 1.57
C ILE A 20 0.31 3.59 1.20
N VAL A 21 0.63 2.40 1.71
CA VAL A 21 -0.19 1.20 1.46
C VAL A 21 -1.58 1.33 2.11
N ASN A 22 -1.68 1.93 3.31
CA ASN A 22 -2.97 2.22 3.94
C ASN A 22 -3.83 3.16 3.10
N GLN A 23 -3.23 4.21 2.51
CA GLN A 23 -3.94 5.13 1.62
C GLN A 23 -4.44 4.42 0.35
N ALA A 24 -3.60 3.59 -0.27
CA ALA A 24 -4.04 2.74 -1.39
C ALA A 24 -5.24 1.86 -1.00
N ARG A 25 -5.19 1.23 0.19
CA ARG A 25 -6.31 0.43 0.71
C ARG A 25 -7.57 1.25 0.95
N ALA A 26 -7.44 2.50 1.39
CA ALA A 26 -8.57 3.40 1.60
C ALA A 26 -9.26 3.75 0.26
N ILE A 27 -8.47 4.11 -0.76
CA ILE A 27 -8.98 4.38 -2.13
C ILE A 27 -9.75 3.17 -2.66
N VAL A 28 -9.17 1.97 -2.55
CA VAL A 28 -9.83 0.73 -3.01
C VAL A 28 -11.10 0.44 -2.22
N THR A 29 -11.07 0.65 -0.89
CA THR A 29 -12.24 0.45 -0.04
C THR A 29 -13.40 1.37 -0.44
N ALA A 30 -13.12 2.64 -0.72
CA ALA A 30 -14.13 3.58 -1.17
C ALA A 30 -14.79 3.11 -2.47
N ARG A 31 -14.00 2.69 -3.46
CA ARG A 31 -14.54 2.17 -4.74
C ARG A 31 -15.31 0.86 -4.60
N VAL A 32 -14.93 -0.01 -3.67
CA VAL A 32 -15.73 -1.23 -3.37
C VAL A 32 -17.14 -0.84 -2.93
N TYR A 33 -17.28 0.14 -2.02
CA TYR A 33 -18.60 0.60 -1.58
C TYR A 33 -19.41 1.25 -2.71
N GLU A 34 -18.76 1.94 -3.63
CA GLU A 34 -19.45 2.53 -4.79
C GLU A 34 -20.02 1.48 -5.76
N LEU A 35 -19.37 0.31 -5.83
CA LEU A 35 -19.67 -0.75 -6.79
C LEU A 35 -20.48 -1.92 -6.22
N GLU A 36 -20.55 -2.10 -4.90
CA GLU A 36 -21.06 -3.35 -4.31
C GLU A 36 -22.50 -3.69 -4.71
N ASP A 37 -23.36 -2.69 -4.91
CA ASP A 37 -24.74 -2.88 -5.35
C ASP A 37 -24.91 -2.84 -6.89
N LYS A 38 -23.98 -2.20 -7.60
CA LYS A 38 -24.09 -1.92 -9.05
C LYS A 38 -23.38 -2.97 -9.88
N GLU A 39 -22.18 -3.35 -9.45
CA GLU A 39 -21.27 -4.26 -10.15
C GLU A 39 -20.59 -5.19 -9.12
N PRO A 40 -21.32 -6.15 -8.53
CA PRO A 40 -20.80 -7.00 -7.45
C PRO A 40 -19.52 -7.77 -7.83
N GLY A 41 -19.38 -8.15 -9.11
CA GLY A 41 -18.17 -8.83 -9.62
C GLY A 41 -16.94 -7.92 -9.61
N ALA A 42 -17.10 -6.66 -10.01
CA ALA A 42 -16.02 -5.67 -9.95
C ALA A 42 -15.65 -5.34 -8.49
N ALA A 43 -16.66 -5.24 -7.61
CA ALA A 43 -16.44 -5.05 -6.18
C ALA A 43 -15.66 -6.22 -5.56
N GLU A 44 -15.94 -7.47 -5.92
CA GLU A 44 -15.21 -8.62 -5.39
C GLU A 44 -13.76 -8.69 -5.86
N GLU A 45 -13.50 -8.35 -7.12
CA GLU A 45 -12.13 -8.24 -7.64
C GLU A 45 -11.34 -7.17 -6.87
N LEU A 46 -11.94 -6.02 -6.59
CA LEU A 46 -11.30 -5.00 -5.75
C LEU A 46 -11.09 -5.45 -4.31
N ARG A 47 -12.00 -6.25 -3.73
CA ARG A 47 -11.77 -6.87 -2.41
C ARG A 47 -10.59 -7.83 -2.43
N ARG A 48 -10.39 -8.57 -3.53
CA ARG A 48 -9.21 -9.44 -3.73
C ARG A 48 -7.94 -8.61 -3.78
N ARG A 49 -7.87 -7.57 -4.60
CA ARG A 49 -6.70 -6.68 -4.68
C ARG A 49 -6.41 -5.96 -3.35
N ARG A 50 -7.45 -5.59 -2.59
CA ARG A 50 -7.29 -5.04 -1.24
C ARG A 50 -6.60 -6.02 -0.27
N ARG A 51 -6.81 -7.34 -0.43
CA ARG A 51 -6.09 -8.36 0.36
C ARG A 51 -4.61 -8.43 -0.03
N GLU A 52 -4.29 -8.33 -1.31
CA GLU A 52 -2.90 -8.25 -1.78
C GLU A 52 -2.17 -7.04 -1.19
N LEU A 53 -2.84 -5.90 -1.05
CA LEU A 53 -2.27 -4.72 -0.37
C LEU A 53 -2.02 -4.97 1.13
N ILE A 54 -2.84 -5.78 1.81
CA ILE A 54 -2.61 -6.17 3.20
C ILE A 54 -1.35 -7.04 3.29
N GLU A 55 -1.20 -8.00 2.37
CA GLU A 55 -0.01 -8.86 2.30
C GLU A 55 1.25 -8.03 2.03
N LEU A 56 1.17 -7.06 1.10
CA LEU A 56 2.24 -6.11 0.85
C LEU A 56 2.63 -5.33 2.11
N GLN A 57 1.65 -4.77 2.83
CA GLN A 57 1.89 -4.07 4.11
C GLN A 57 2.58 -4.99 5.13
N GLN A 58 2.12 -6.24 5.25
CA GLN A 58 2.68 -7.23 6.18
C GLN A 58 4.10 -7.69 5.80
N SER A 59 4.51 -7.49 4.55
CA SER A 59 5.85 -7.81 4.06
C SER A 59 6.89 -6.73 4.40
N ILE A 60 6.47 -5.51 4.75
CA ILE A 60 7.38 -4.40 5.05
C ILE A 60 8.23 -4.70 6.28
N ARG A 61 9.55 -4.59 6.13
CA ARG A 61 10.54 -4.79 7.19
C ARG A 61 11.49 -3.60 7.19
N ALA A 62 11.64 -2.93 8.32
CA ALA A 62 12.51 -1.76 8.44
C ALA A 62 13.98 -2.04 8.07
N GLY A 63 14.45 -3.29 8.18
CA GLY A 63 15.78 -3.68 7.73
C GLY A 63 15.97 -3.75 6.20
N ASP A 64 14.90 -3.73 5.41
CA ASP A 64 14.94 -3.81 3.94
C ASP A 64 14.73 -2.43 3.31
N ARG A 65 15.79 -1.63 3.35
CA ARG A 65 15.77 -0.24 2.86
C ARG A 65 15.40 -0.17 1.38
N ASP A 66 16.02 -0.98 0.53
CA ASP A 66 15.80 -0.88 -0.92
C ASP A 66 14.36 -1.22 -1.29
N ALA A 67 13.75 -2.22 -0.67
CA ALA A 67 12.34 -2.54 -0.88
C ALA A 67 11.42 -1.39 -0.43
N ILE A 68 11.69 -0.78 0.74
CA ILE A 68 10.92 0.35 1.26
C ILE A 68 11.01 1.56 0.33
N GLU A 69 12.22 1.94 -0.09
CA GLU A 69 12.43 3.10 -0.96
C GLU A 69 11.76 2.92 -2.33
N ASN A 70 11.87 1.73 -2.91
CA ASN A 70 11.20 1.39 -4.16
C ASN A 70 9.66 1.45 -4.02
N LEU A 71 9.12 0.95 -2.91
CA LEU A 71 7.68 1.03 -2.63
C LEU A 71 7.24 2.49 -2.53
N ILE A 72 7.94 3.32 -1.76
CA ILE A 72 7.62 4.75 -1.59
C ILE A 72 7.68 5.48 -2.93
N ALA A 73 8.73 5.27 -3.72
CA ALA A 73 8.90 5.91 -5.02
C ALA A 73 7.80 5.51 -6.03
N LEU A 74 7.39 4.24 -6.02
CA LEU A 74 6.36 3.72 -6.90
C LEU A 74 4.95 4.17 -6.49
N TRP A 75 4.61 4.00 -5.22
CA TRP A 75 3.23 4.15 -4.74
C TRP A 75 2.92 5.55 -4.20
N GLY A 76 3.92 6.29 -3.69
CA GLY A 76 3.72 7.63 -3.15
C GLY A 76 3.02 8.58 -4.12
N PRO A 77 3.50 8.73 -5.37
CA PRO A 77 2.82 9.55 -6.36
C PRO A 77 1.45 9.03 -6.79
N ARG A 78 1.21 7.71 -6.73
CA ARG A 78 -0.07 7.09 -7.11
C ARG A 78 -1.16 7.44 -6.10
N VAL A 79 -0.89 7.29 -4.81
CA VAL A 79 -1.92 7.51 -3.77
C VAL A 79 -2.27 9.00 -3.58
N GLN A 80 -1.45 9.91 -4.12
CA GLN A 80 -1.72 11.35 -4.12
C GLN A 80 -2.62 11.81 -5.28
N ASP A 81 -2.76 11.00 -6.32
CA ASP A 81 -3.57 11.29 -7.50
C ASP A 81 -4.47 10.09 -7.80
N GLU A 82 -5.73 10.18 -7.42
CA GLU A 82 -6.68 9.08 -7.56
C GLU A 82 -6.87 8.66 -9.04
N ALA A 83 -6.83 9.58 -9.99
CA ALA A 83 -6.95 9.23 -11.41
C ALA A 83 -5.76 8.41 -11.88
N ARG A 84 -4.55 8.82 -11.47
CA ARG A 84 -3.33 8.05 -11.73
C ARG A 84 -3.32 6.71 -11.01
N PHE A 85 -3.79 6.67 -9.76
CA PHE A 85 -3.93 5.43 -9.00
C PHE A 85 -4.70 4.41 -9.82
N TRP A 86 -5.91 4.75 -10.26
CA TRP A 86 -6.76 3.81 -11.01
C TRP A 86 -6.23 3.44 -12.39
N ALA A 87 -5.44 4.32 -13.03
CA ALA A 87 -4.81 4.00 -14.31
C ALA A 87 -3.66 2.98 -14.17
N GLU A 88 -3.02 2.89 -13.00
CA GLU A 88 -1.83 2.08 -12.76
C GLU A 88 -2.04 0.94 -11.74
N PHE A 89 -3.26 0.75 -11.24
CA PHE A 89 -3.64 -0.22 -10.19
C PHE A 89 -4.21 -1.52 -10.75
#